data_AF-A0A397CKR7-F1
#
_entry.id   AF-A0A397CKR7-F1
#
_cell.length_a   1.000
_cell.length_b   1.000
_cell.length_c   1.000
_cell.angle_alpha   90.00
_cell.angle_beta   90.00
_cell.angle_gamma   90.00
#
_symmetry.space_group_name_H-M   'P 1'
#
loop_
_entity.id
_entity.type
_entity.pdbx_description
1 polymer ?
#
loop_
_entity_poly.entity_id
_entity_poly.type
_entity_poly.pdbx_seq_one_letter_code
_entity_poly.pdbx_strand_id
1 'polypeptide(L)'
;MLRQLLGLRVPVIQAPMYGVSTPALVAEVAKHGALGSYGAGVLPPADVRKDLTEIVRLVPDKRFNFNVFVETSMPSAVNDSASNWDAYDRLLQPVRAALHLEGPTVSPEVGSGTATTSFLDEHLALAQEFRPSVVSFCFGVLDRAVIRDLQAFSLVVGTATSVEEAQVLVDAGVDAIVAQVGTAFVGTPESGAPAVWKAALGPQATSQSTTVTRGLTGRPARMFRNALVEVLQPYEELAASSPRQRHRMRDIFQRKQAQYMALLAGQSHRMCDAHTTVEAVLRRLVE
;
A
#
# COMPACT_ATOMS: atom_id res chain seq x y z
N MET A 1 -7.82 14.41 -20.25
CA MET A 1 -6.56 15.10 -19.93
C MET A 1 -5.45 14.11 -19.56
N LEU A 2 -5.46 13.42 -18.41
CA LEU A 2 -4.36 12.53 -18.00
C LEU A 2 -4.08 11.37 -18.97
N ARG A 3 -5.14 10.73 -19.51
CA ARG A 3 -5.03 9.69 -20.56
C ARG A 3 -4.24 10.18 -21.79
N GLN A 4 -4.48 11.41 -22.22
CA GLN A 4 -3.81 11.99 -23.40
C GLN A 4 -2.38 12.40 -23.07
N LEU A 5 -2.14 13.01 -21.90
CA LEU A 5 -0.81 13.40 -21.43
C LEU A 5 0.13 12.20 -21.31
N LEU A 6 -0.39 11.05 -20.89
CA LEU A 6 0.37 9.82 -20.69
C LEU A 6 0.30 8.84 -21.88
N GLY A 7 -0.41 9.20 -22.96
CA GLY A 7 -0.57 8.32 -24.13
C GLY A 7 -1.25 6.98 -23.82
N LEU A 8 -2.13 6.93 -22.82
CA LEU A 8 -2.82 5.70 -22.39
C LEU A 8 -3.95 5.34 -23.36
N ARG A 9 -4.11 4.05 -23.65
CA ARG A 9 -5.25 3.57 -24.45
C ARG A 9 -6.51 3.48 -23.61
N VAL A 10 -6.37 3.16 -22.32
CA VAL A 10 -7.47 3.01 -21.37
C VAL A 10 -7.30 4.03 -20.23
N PRO A 11 -8.34 4.75 -19.79
CA PRO A 11 -8.25 5.75 -18.72
C PRO A 11 -8.20 5.13 -17.33
N VAL A 12 -7.41 4.08 -17.12
CA VAL A 12 -7.31 3.35 -15.84
C VAL A 12 -5.90 3.48 -15.28
N ILE A 13 -5.81 3.73 -13.98
CA ILE A 13 -4.57 3.67 -13.21
C ILE A 13 -4.73 2.54 -12.19
N GLN A 14 -3.90 1.51 -12.32
CA GLN A 14 -3.79 0.46 -11.31
C GLN A 14 -3.13 1.08 -10.07
N ALA A 15 -3.73 0.93 -8.88
CA ALA A 15 -3.23 1.57 -7.67
C ALA A 15 -1.86 0.99 -7.24
N PRO A 16 -0.89 1.81 -6.81
CA PRO A 16 0.34 1.33 -6.21
C PRO A 16 0.01 0.67 -4.87
N MET A 17 0.16 -0.65 -4.80
CA MET A 17 -0.14 -1.42 -3.61
C MET A 17 1.16 -2.01 -3.08
N TYR A 18 1.69 -1.42 -2.00
CA TYR A 18 2.91 -1.91 -1.34
C TYR A 18 2.80 -3.41 -1.01
N GLY A 19 3.76 -4.20 -1.50
CA GLY A 19 3.80 -5.66 -1.35
C GLY A 19 2.86 -6.45 -2.28
N VAL A 20 2.13 -5.78 -3.18
CA VAL A 20 1.16 -6.40 -4.11
C VAL A 20 1.45 -6.00 -5.56
N SER A 21 1.80 -4.74 -5.82
CA SER A 21 2.23 -4.24 -7.14
C SER A 21 3.63 -4.76 -7.48
N THR A 22 3.72 -5.90 -8.14
CA THR A 22 4.99 -6.48 -8.62
C THR A 22 5.45 -5.83 -9.93
N PRO A 23 6.73 -5.96 -10.31
CA PRO A 23 7.19 -5.60 -11.66
C PRO A 23 6.35 -6.21 -12.78
N ALA A 24 5.95 -7.47 -12.64
CA ALA A 24 5.10 -8.18 -13.59
C ALA A 24 3.70 -7.54 -13.70
N LEU A 25 3.07 -7.17 -12.58
CA LEU A 25 1.76 -6.52 -12.60
C LEU A 25 1.83 -5.14 -13.28
N VAL A 26 2.86 -4.36 -12.97
CA VAL A 26 3.08 -3.05 -13.60
C VAL A 26 3.21 -3.19 -15.11
N ALA A 27 4.02 -4.15 -15.56
CA ALA A 27 4.25 -4.41 -16.97
C ALA A 27 2.99 -4.90 -17.70
N GLU A 28 2.25 -5.84 -17.12
CA GLU A 28 1.04 -6.38 -17.75
C GLU A 28 -0.04 -5.30 -17.87
N VAL A 29 -0.21 -4.43 -16.86
CA VAL A 29 -1.13 -3.28 -16.96
C VAL A 29 -0.70 -2.32 -18.08
N ALA A 30 0.59 -1.97 -18.14
CA ALA A 30 1.13 -1.07 -19.17
C ALA A 30 0.94 -1.65 -20.59
N LYS A 31 1.18 -2.96 -20.76
CA LYS A 31 0.99 -3.68 -22.03
C LYS A 31 -0.43 -3.55 -22.58
N HIS A 32 -1.45 -3.54 -21.70
CA HIS A 32 -2.85 -3.35 -22.09
C HIS A 32 -3.27 -1.88 -22.25
N GLY A 33 -2.31 -0.94 -22.16
CA GLY A 33 -2.54 0.50 -22.35
C GLY A 33 -3.14 1.18 -21.12
N ALA A 34 -3.14 0.46 -19.99
CA ALA A 34 -3.22 0.89 -18.61
C ALA A 34 -2.07 1.81 -18.16
N LEU A 35 -2.19 2.56 -17.06
CA LEU A 35 -1.01 2.99 -16.29
C LEU A 35 -0.77 2.01 -15.13
N GLY A 36 0.31 1.23 -15.22
CA GLY A 36 0.76 0.37 -14.12
C GLY A 36 1.47 1.19 -13.04
N SER A 37 1.24 0.88 -11.76
CA SER A 37 1.86 1.62 -10.64
C SER A 37 2.59 0.70 -9.68
N TYR A 38 3.88 0.97 -9.46
CA TYR A 38 4.69 0.33 -8.43
C TYR A 38 4.63 1.13 -7.12
N GLY A 39 4.42 0.45 -5.99
CA GLY A 39 4.41 1.07 -4.67
C GLY A 39 5.62 0.67 -3.84
N ALA A 40 6.59 1.57 -3.67
CA ALA A 40 7.78 1.30 -2.84
C ALA A 40 7.44 1.14 -1.36
N GLY A 41 6.49 1.93 -0.87
CA GLY A 41 6.12 1.97 0.54
C GLY A 41 7.34 2.16 1.45
N VAL A 42 7.59 1.18 2.32
CA VAL A 42 8.74 1.17 3.25
C VAL A 42 9.80 0.14 2.86
N LEU A 43 9.84 -0.30 1.60
CA LEU A 43 10.87 -1.24 1.13
C LEU A 43 12.27 -0.62 1.18
N PRO A 44 13.30 -1.38 1.58
CA PRO A 44 14.69 -0.93 1.49
C PRO A 44 15.06 -0.47 0.06
N PRO A 45 15.86 0.59 -0.11
CA PRO A 45 16.22 1.12 -1.43
C PRO A 45 16.86 0.10 -2.38
N ALA A 46 17.58 -0.89 -1.86
CA ALA A 46 18.17 -1.98 -2.64
C ALA A 46 17.11 -2.86 -3.32
N ASP A 47 16.02 -3.18 -2.60
CA ASP A 47 14.92 -3.97 -3.13
C ASP A 47 14.12 -3.17 -4.16
N VAL A 48 13.85 -1.89 -3.87
CA VAL A 48 13.17 -0.98 -4.81
C VAL A 48 13.98 -0.81 -6.10
N ARG A 49 15.31 -0.64 -6.00
CA ARG A 49 16.20 -0.55 -7.16
C ARG A 49 16.15 -1.80 -8.03
N LYS A 50 16.15 -2.99 -7.41
CA LYS A 50 16.02 -4.26 -8.12
C LYS A 50 14.70 -4.32 -8.89
N ASP A 51 13.60 -3.99 -8.24
CA ASP A 51 12.27 -4.02 -8.86
C ASP A 51 12.14 -2.98 -9.98
N LEU A 52 12.64 -1.75 -9.78
CA LEU A 52 12.66 -0.71 -10.82
C LEU A 52 13.51 -1.12 -12.02
N THR A 53 14.64 -1.79 -11.81
CA THR A 53 15.48 -2.35 -12.89
C THR A 53 14.69 -3.37 -13.71
N GLU A 54 13.91 -4.22 -13.06
CA GLU A 54 13.05 -5.16 -13.77
C GLU A 54 11.90 -4.46 -14.50
N ILE A 55 11.27 -3.45 -13.88
CA ILE A 55 10.18 -2.69 -14.50
C ILE A 55 10.67 -1.98 -15.77
N VAL A 56 11.81 -1.28 -15.73
CA VAL A 56 12.30 -0.58 -16.95
C VAL A 56 12.71 -1.54 -18.06
N ARG A 57 13.09 -2.78 -17.73
CA ARG A 57 13.31 -3.85 -18.72
C ARG A 57 11.99 -4.31 -19.35
N LEU A 58 10.93 -4.43 -18.56
CA LEU A 58 9.61 -4.89 -19.01
C LEU A 58 8.77 -3.77 -19.65
N VAL A 59 9.02 -2.51 -19.32
CA VAL A 59 8.33 -1.31 -19.77
C VAL A 59 9.36 -0.28 -20.28
N PRO A 60 9.95 -0.49 -21.47
CA PRO A 60 11.10 0.28 -21.95
C PRO A 60 10.82 1.76 -22.21
N ASP A 61 9.56 2.11 -22.50
CA ASP A 61 9.11 3.50 -22.66
C ASP A 61 8.88 4.21 -21.30
N LYS A 62 9.11 3.50 -20.19
CA LYS A 62 9.00 3.98 -18.82
C LYS A 62 7.62 4.56 -18.48
N ARG A 63 6.56 4.11 -19.17
CA ARG A 63 5.18 4.53 -18.91
C ARG A 63 4.56 3.78 -17.75
N PHE A 64 5.16 3.97 -16.57
CA PHE A 64 4.64 3.49 -15.31
C PHE A 64 4.67 4.60 -14.26
N ASN A 65 3.89 4.39 -13.21
CA ASN A 65 3.89 5.23 -12.02
C ASN A 65 4.77 4.63 -10.93
N PHE A 66 5.65 5.43 -10.36
CA PHE A 66 6.42 5.10 -9.18
C PHE A 66 5.87 5.84 -7.97
N ASN A 67 5.37 5.10 -6.97
CA ASN A 67 4.77 5.68 -5.78
C ASN A 67 5.68 5.57 -4.55
N VAL A 68 5.85 6.70 -3.86
CA VAL A 68 6.64 6.83 -2.63
C VAL A 68 5.77 7.27 -1.45
N PHE A 69 6.16 6.91 -0.23
CA PHE A 69 5.50 7.40 0.98
C PHE A 69 6.25 8.62 1.49
N VAL A 70 5.54 9.74 1.72
CA VAL A 70 6.17 10.97 2.24
C VAL A 70 6.51 10.83 3.71
N GLU A 71 5.79 9.98 4.44
CA GLU A 71 5.87 9.79 5.90
C GLU A 71 6.45 11.02 6.63
N THR A 72 5.67 12.10 6.64
CA THR A 72 5.86 13.11 7.68
C THR A 72 5.72 12.37 9.00
N SER A 73 6.63 12.60 9.93
CA SER A 73 6.59 12.07 11.29
C SER A 73 5.18 12.24 11.85
N MET A 74 4.35 11.20 11.73
CA MET A 74 3.07 11.17 12.42
C MET A 74 3.43 11.28 13.89
N PRO A 75 2.73 12.11 14.70
CA PRO A 75 3.06 12.26 16.10
C PRO A 75 3.19 10.89 16.76
N SER A 76 4.43 10.46 16.96
CA SER A 76 4.79 9.23 17.63
C SER A 76 4.68 9.55 19.12
N ALA A 77 3.47 9.61 19.67
CA ALA A 77 3.37 9.93 21.08
C ALA A 77 2.12 9.44 21.79
N VAL A 78 0.92 9.54 21.21
CA VAL A 78 -0.26 9.52 22.09
C VAL A 78 -0.51 8.12 22.69
N ASN A 79 -0.31 7.05 21.91
CA ASN A 79 -0.70 5.69 22.34
C ASN A 79 0.43 4.64 22.28
N ASP A 80 1.69 5.06 22.20
CA ASP A 80 2.84 4.17 21.99
C ASP A 80 3.63 3.92 23.28
N SER A 81 2.91 3.74 24.39
CA SER A 81 3.45 3.52 25.73
C SER A 81 3.73 2.04 25.99
N ALA A 82 4.70 1.72 26.87
CA ALA A 82 4.98 0.34 27.28
C ALA A 82 3.71 -0.38 27.79
N SER A 83 2.83 0.33 28.51
CA SER A 83 1.55 -0.20 28.98
C SER A 83 0.61 -0.59 27.83
N ASN A 84 0.51 0.24 26.80
CA ASN A 84 -0.30 -0.09 25.61
C ASN A 84 0.34 -1.24 24.84
N TRP A 85 1.67 -1.32 24.82
CA TRP A 85 2.35 -2.50 24.32
C TRP A 85 1.93 -3.75 25.10
N ASP A 86 2.17 -3.83 26.39
CA ASP A 86 1.86 -5.05 27.15
C ASP A 86 0.39 -5.46 27.03
N ALA A 87 -0.53 -4.49 27.01
CA ALA A 87 -1.96 -4.73 26.80
C ALA A 87 -2.25 -5.38 25.44
N TYR A 88 -1.67 -4.84 24.37
CA TYR A 88 -1.87 -5.36 23.03
C TYR A 88 -1.21 -6.74 22.84
N ASP A 89 -0.04 -6.99 23.42
CA ASP A 89 0.58 -8.32 23.35
C ASP A 89 -0.23 -9.39 24.08
N ARG A 90 -0.89 -9.04 25.20
CA ARG A 90 -1.86 -9.94 25.84
C ARG A 90 -3.02 -10.29 24.90
N LEU A 91 -3.52 -9.34 24.11
CA LEU A 91 -4.55 -9.63 23.09
C LEU A 91 -4.04 -10.59 22.01
N LEU A 92 -2.75 -10.54 21.68
CA LEU A 92 -2.14 -11.41 20.67
C LEU A 92 -1.73 -12.79 21.22
N GLN A 93 -1.65 -13.00 22.55
CA GLN A 93 -1.24 -14.27 23.13
C GLN A 93 -2.10 -15.47 22.66
N PRO A 94 -3.46 -15.40 22.65
CA PRO A 94 -4.28 -16.50 22.14
C PRO A 94 -4.02 -16.80 20.66
N VAL A 95 -3.78 -15.76 19.85
CA VAL A 95 -3.46 -15.90 18.42
C VAL A 95 -2.10 -16.56 18.23
N ARG A 96 -1.08 -16.12 18.97
CA ARG A 96 0.27 -16.71 18.95
C ARG A 96 0.26 -18.16 19.41
N ALA A 97 -0.51 -18.48 20.46
CA ALA A 97 -0.69 -19.85 20.93
C ALA A 97 -1.37 -20.74 19.87
N ALA A 98 -2.44 -20.27 19.23
CA ALA A 98 -3.13 -20.99 18.15
C ALA A 98 -2.23 -21.21 16.90
N LEU A 99 -1.20 -20.38 16.73
CA LEU A 99 -0.21 -20.49 15.66
C LEU A 99 1.05 -21.26 16.05
N HIS A 100 1.12 -21.79 17.28
CA HIS A 100 2.33 -22.42 17.84
C HIS A 100 3.57 -21.51 17.74
N LEU A 101 3.38 -20.21 17.95
CA LEU A 101 4.46 -19.22 18.06
C LEU A 101 4.98 -19.20 19.50
N GLU A 102 6.27 -19.43 19.70
CA GLU A 102 6.91 -19.38 21.01
C GLU A 102 7.24 -17.94 21.42
N GLY A 103 6.69 -17.50 22.56
CA GLY A 103 7.10 -16.31 23.31
C GLY A 103 6.62 -14.96 22.75
N PRO A 104 6.60 -13.89 23.58
CA PRO A 104 6.36 -12.55 23.10
C PRO A 104 7.50 -12.12 22.18
N THR A 105 7.18 -11.50 21.04
CA THR A 105 8.17 -10.79 20.23
C THR A 105 8.60 -9.57 21.03
N VAL A 106 9.79 -9.65 21.63
CA VAL A 106 10.62 -8.59 22.23
C VAL A 106 9.90 -7.24 22.35
N SER A 107 9.54 -6.83 23.57
CA SER A 107 9.38 -5.39 23.85
C SER A 107 10.69 -4.76 23.40
N PRO A 108 10.74 -3.91 22.37
CA PRO A 108 11.96 -3.20 22.14
C PRO A 108 12.18 -2.40 23.42
N GLU A 109 13.29 -2.63 24.11
CA GLU A 109 13.84 -1.62 24.98
C GLU A 109 13.66 -0.30 24.24
N VAL A 110 12.88 0.60 24.82
CA VAL A 110 12.59 1.90 24.22
C VAL A 110 13.88 2.72 24.32
N GLY A 111 14.88 2.33 23.52
CA GLY A 111 15.88 3.26 23.05
C GLY A 111 15.12 4.35 22.34
N SER A 112 15.40 5.58 22.71
CA SER A 112 14.89 6.83 22.14
C SER A 112 15.20 7.02 20.64
N GLY A 113 15.54 5.95 19.90
CA GLY A 113 15.73 5.90 18.45
C GLY A 113 14.42 5.60 17.74
N THR A 114 13.43 6.48 17.90
CA THR A 114 12.17 6.49 17.16
C THR A 114 12.38 7.04 15.75
N ALA A 115 13.02 6.28 14.88
CA ALA A 115 12.89 6.49 13.45
C ALA A 115 12.71 5.13 12.78
N THR A 116 11.49 4.86 12.32
CA THR A 116 11.39 4.01 11.13
C THR A 116 12.18 4.77 10.08
N THR A 117 13.26 4.21 9.54
CA THR A 117 14.05 4.91 8.52
C THR A 117 13.11 5.19 7.36
N SER A 118 12.66 6.44 7.25
CA SER A 118 12.04 6.92 6.02
C SER A 118 13.09 6.79 4.95
N PHE A 119 12.78 6.06 3.89
CA PHE A 119 13.63 5.94 2.71
C PHE A 119 13.22 6.95 1.63
N LEU A 120 12.52 8.02 2.01
CA LEU A 120 11.95 8.97 1.05
C LEU A 120 13.04 9.56 0.17
N ASP A 121 14.13 10.05 0.74
CA ASP A 121 15.21 10.69 -0.03
C ASP A 121 15.87 9.69 -0.98
N GLU A 122 16.11 8.46 -0.54
CA GLU A 122 16.67 7.39 -1.37
C GLU A 122 15.69 6.94 -2.46
N HIS A 123 14.39 6.87 -2.16
CA HIS A 123 13.36 6.57 -3.15
C HIS A 123 13.23 7.70 -4.18
N LEU A 124 13.30 8.97 -3.76
CA LEU A 124 13.33 10.11 -4.67
C LEU A 124 14.59 10.11 -5.56
N ALA A 125 15.75 9.72 -5.01
CA ALA A 125 16.96 9.53 -5.80
C ALA A 125 16.79 8.41 -6.85
N LEU A 126 16.10 7.31 -6.51
CA LEU A 126 15.74 6.28 -7.48
C LEU A 126 14.74 6.79 -8.53
N ALA A 127 13.79 7.67 -8.16
CA ALA A 127 12.91 8.30 -9.14
C ALA A 127 13.71 9.12 -10.17
N GLN A 128 14.69 9.91 -9.71
CA GLN A 128 15.60 10.67 -10.57
C GLN A 128 16.46 9.77 -11.48
N GLU A 129 16.93 8.64 -10.96
CA GLU A 129 17.75 7.68 -11.70
C GLU A 129 16.93 6.96 -12.79
N PHE A 130 15.78 6.38 -12.42
CA PHE A 130 14.99 5.54 -13.32
C PHE A 130 14.06 6.35 -14.23
N ARG A 131 13.67 7.57 -13.84
CA ARG A 131 12.84 8.54 -14.60
C ARG A 131 11.53 7.93 -15.12
N PRO A 132 10.63 7.47 -14.23
CA PRO A 132 9.30 7.00 -14.63
C PRO A 132 8.48 8.14 -15.25
N SER A 133 7.46 7.83 -16.06
CA SER A 133 6.59 8.89 -16.62
C SER A 133 5.73 9.57 -15.56
N VAL A 134 5.47 8.89 -14.44
CA VAL A 134 4.70 9.42 -13.30
C VAL A 134 5.44 9.11 -12.01
N VAL A 135 5.56 10.11 -11.14
CA VAL A 135 5.89 9.92 -9.72
C VAL A 135 4.65 10.30 -8.92
N SER A 136 4.21 9.42 -8.04
CA SER A 136 3.11 9.72 -7.12
C SER A 136 3.53 9.59 -5.67
N PHE A 137 2.80 10.24 -4.78
CA PHE A 137 3.08 10.17 -3.35
C PHE A 137 1.81 10.15 -2.51
N CYS A 138 1.90 9.57 -1.31
CA CYS A 138 0.82 9.54 -0.33
C CYS A 138 1.35 9.65 1.11
N PHE A 139 0.43 9.85 2.06
CA PHE A 139 0.72 10.00 3.50
C PHE A 139 1.51 11.25 3.88
N GLY A 140 1.33 12.33 3.13
CA GLY A 140 1.97 13.62 3.34
C GLY A 140 2.07 14.38 2.03
N VAL A 141 2.77 15.52 2.07
CA VAL A 141 2.97 16.38 0.91
C VAL A 141 4.45 16.66 0.75
N LEU A 142 4.97 16.46 -0.46
CA LEU A 142 6.34 16.80 -0.80
C LEU A 142 6.52 18.32 -0.84
N ASP A 143 7.71 18.78 -0.47
CA ASP A 143 8.07 20.18 -0.61
C ASP A 143 7.96 20.63 -2.08
N ARG A 144 7.50 21.86 -2.28
CA ARG A 144 7.31 22.44 -3.63
C ARG A 144 8.58 22.39 -4.48
N ALA A 145 9.76 22.55 -3.86
CA ALA A 145 11.04 22.43 -4.57
C ALA A 145 11.26 21.01 -5.09
N VAL A 146 10.98 20.00 -4.28
CA VAL A 146 11.07 18.57 -4.67
C VAL A 146 10.06 18.27 -5.78
N ILE A 147 8.82 18.75 -5.67
CA ILE A 147 7.80 18.59 -6.72
C ILE A 147 8.30 19.17 -8.05
N ARG A 148 8.84 20.39 -8.04
CA ARG A 148 9.39 21.04 -9.25
C ARG A 148 10.54 20.24 -9.85
N ASP A 149 11.44 19.72 -9.01
CA ASP A 149 12.59 18.95 -9.48
C ASP A 149 12.16 17.62 -10.11
N LEU A 150 11.12 16.96 -9.57
CA LEU A 150 10.48 15.79 -10.19
C LEU A 150 9.77 16.15 -11.50
N GLN A 151 9.09 17.30 -11.57
CA GLN A 151 8.39 17.80 -12.76
C GLN A 151 9.30 18.04 -13.96
N ALA A 152 10.62 18.16 -13.75
CA ALA A 152 11.59 18.22 -14.83
C ALA A 152 11.66 16.93 -15.67
N PHE A 153 11.06 15.83 -15.20
CA PHE A 153 11.15 14.53 -15.89
C PHE A 153 9.95 13.59 -15.75
N SER A 154 9.05 13.86 -14.82
CA SER A 154 7.86 13.05 -14.58
C SER A 154 6.65 13.95 -14.37
N LEU A 155 5.45 13.44 -14.62
CA LEU A 155 4.25 14.03 -14.03
C LEU A 155 4.19 13.67 -12.55
N VAL A 156 3.92 14.65 -11.70
CA VAL A 156 3.82 14.49 -10.25
C VAL A 156 2.35 14.44 -9.85
N VAL A 157 1.95 13.33 -9.21
CA VAL A 157 0.55 13.03 -8.90
C VAL A 157 0.37 12.79 -7.40
N GLY A 158 -0.48 13.58 -6.76
CA GLY A 158 -0.89 13.33 -5.37
C GLY A 158 -2.11 12.42 -5.29
N THR A 159 -2.22 11.62 -4.23
CA THR A 159 -3.47 10.93 -3.89
C THR A 159 -4.15 11.63 -2.70
N ALA A 160 -5.42 11.96 -2.86
CA ALA A 160 -6.25 12.57 -1.81
C ALA A 160 -7.40 11.64 -1.45
N THR A 161 -7.72 11.57 -0.17
CA THR A 161 -8.89 10.85 0.35
C THR A 161 -9.97 11.79 0.90
N SER A 162 -9.66 13.09 0.98
CA SER A 162 -10.56 14.17 1.38
C SER A 162 -10.38 15.40 0.49
N VAL A 163 -11.34 16.34 0.55
CA VAL A 163 -11.27 17.59 -0.21
C VAL A 163 -10.18 18.51 0.35
N GLU A 164 -9.99 18.48 1.67
CA GLU A 164 -8.96 19.23 2.37
C GLU A 164 -7.57 18.78 1.92
N GLU A 165 -7.31 17.47 1.89
CA GLU A 165 -6.06 16.93 1.33
C GLU A 165 -5.88 17.31 -0.14
N ALA A 166 -6.95 17.30 -0.93
CA ALA A 166 -6.89 17.71 -2.33
C ALA A 166 -6.48 19.18 -2.48
N GLN A 167 -7.01 20.08 -1.64
CA GLN A 167 -6.63 21.50 -1.66
C GLN A 167 -5.16 21.70 -1.31
N VAL A 168 -4.66 21.00 -0.28
CA VAL A 168 -3.23 21.05 0.09
C VAL A 168 -2.34 20.58 -1.06
N LEU A 169 -2.74 19.55 -1.80
CA LEU A 169 -2.00 19.07 -2.98
C LEU A 169 -2.00 20.08 -4.14
N VAL A 170 -3.12 20.76 -4.39
CA VAL A 170 -3.19 21.85 -5.37
C VAL A 170 -2.23 22.97 -4.97
N ASP A 171 -2.24 23.37 -3.70
CA ASP A 171 -1.36 24.41 -3.17
C ASP A 171 0.11 23.96 -3.16
N ALA A 172 0.40 22.66 -3.18
CA ALA A 172 1.75 22.13 -3.35
C ALA A 172 2.25 22.19 -4.80
N GLY A 173 1.32 22.25 -5.78
CA GLY A 173 1.63 22.37 -7.20
C GLY A 173 1.75 21.05 -7.97
N VAL A 174 1.02 20.00 -7.56
CA VAL A 174 0.97 18.73 -8.30
C VAL A 174 0.31 18.89 -9.68
N ASP A 175 0.67 18.04 -10.65
CA ASP A 175 0.09 18.07 -12.00
C ASP A 175 -1.33 17.47 -12.04
N ALA A 176 -1.62 16.53 -11.13
CA ALA A 176 -2.93 15.92 -11.01
C ALA A 176 -3.20 15.33 -9.62
N ILE A 177 -4.48 15.16 -9.31
CA ILE A 177 -5.00 14.39 -8.18
C ILE A 177 -5.85 13.26 -8.77
N VAL A 178 -5.63 12.01 -8.36
CA VAL A 178 -6.26 10.84 -8.98
C VAL A 178 -6.95 9.92 -7.98
N ALA A 179 -8.12 9.40 -8.38
CA ALA A 179 -8.73 8.22 -7.77
C ALA A 179 -8.17 6.96 -8.46
N GLN A 180 -7.77 5.96 -7.67
CA GLN A 180 -7.10 4.75 -8.18
C GLN A 180 -7.93 3.49 -7.92
N VAL A 181 -7.78 2.48 -8.78
CA VAL A 181 -8.43 1.18 -8.62
C VAL A 181 -7.43 0.17 -8.08
N GLY A 182 -7.59 -0.23 -6.82
CA GLY A 182 -6.71 -1.22 -6.16
C GLY A 182 -7.31 -2.63 -6.14
N THR A 183 -8.42 -2.81 -5.44
CA THR A 183 -9.00 -4.14 -5.12
C THR A 183 -9.31 -5.01 -6.33
N ALA A 184 -9.61 -4.42 -7.49
CA ALA A 184 -9.86 -5.18 -8.72
C ALA A 184 -8.61 -5.94 -9.22
N PHE A 185 -7.41 -5.43 -8.94
CA PHE A 185 -6.15 -6.03 -9.39
C PHE A 185 -5.54 -7.02 -8.40
N VAL A 186 -6.05 -7.10 -7.17
CA VAL A 186 -5.49 -8.00 -6.13
C VAL A 186 -5.58 -9.47 -6.55
N GLY A 187 -6.68 -9.86 -7.21
CA GLY A 187 -6.95 -11.25 -7.62
C GLY A 187 -6.20 -11.73 -8.87
N THR A 188 -5.49 -10.85 -9.59
CA THR A 188 -4.83 -11.23 -10.85
C THR A 188 -3.61 -12.13 -10.62
N PRO A 189 -3.18 -12.95 -11.59
CA PRO A 189 -2.01 -13.82 -11.44
C PRO A 189 -0.72 -13.07 -11.08
N GLU A 190 -0.54 -11.87 -11.64
CA GLU A 190 0.67 -11.04 -11.52
C GLU A 190 0.78 -10.34 -10.15
N SER A 191 -0.34 -10.18 -9.45
CA SER A 191 -0.38 -9.61 -8.10
C SER A 191 0.45 -10.42 -7.11
N GLY A 192 1.27 -9.73 -6.31
CA GLY A 192 2.08 -10.30 -5.24
C GLY A 192 1.29 -10.72 -3.99
N ALA A 193 -0.03 -10.48 -3.97
CA ALA A 193 -0.89 -10.88 -2.86
C ALA A 193 -0.82 -12.40 -2.61
N PRO A 194 -0.73 -12.88 -1.35
CA PRO A 194 -0.76 -14.31 -1.07
C PRO A 194 -2.05 -14.98 -1.56
N ALA A 195 -1.98 -16.27 -1.88
CA ALA A 195 -3.13 -17.04 -2.38
C ALA A 195 -4.37 -16.95 -1.47
N VAL A 196 -4.15 -16.95 -0.14
CA VAL A 196 -5.21 -16.79 0.86
C VAL A 196 -5.92 -15.42 0.78
N TRP A 197 -5.22 -14.37 0.37
CA TRP A 197 -5.81 -13.04 0.15
C TRP A 197 -6.62 -13.03 -1.14
N LYS A 198 -6.07 -13.62 -2.22
CA LYS A 198 -6.80 -13.73 -3.50
C LYS A 198 -8.10 -14.52 -3.32
N ALA A 199 -8.07 -15.64 -2.59
CA ALA A 199 -9.24 -16.49 -2.31
C ALA A 199 -10.34 -15.82 -1.47
N ALA A 200 -10.01 -14.75 -0.72
CA ALA A 200 -11.00 -13.98 0.03
C ALA A 200 -11.87 -13.07 -0.86
N LEU A 201 -11.43 -12.78 -2.09
CA LEU A 201 -12.19 -12.02 -3.08
C LEU A 201 -13.23 -12.93 -3.75
N GLY A 202 -14.37 -12.35 -4.16
CA GLY A 202 -15.39 -13.10 -4.90
C GLY A 202 -16.83 -12.90 -4.42
N PRO A 203 -17.81 -13.39 -5.19
CA PRO A 203 -19.25 -13.24 -4.91
C PRO A 203 -19.70 -13.86 -3.58
N GLN A 204 -18.93 -14.82 -3.05
CA GLN A 204 -19.15 -15.43 -1.74
C GLN A 204 -18.98 -14.45 -0.57
N ALA A 205 -18.32 -13.31 -0.79
CA ALA A 205 -18.14 -12.28 0.22
C ALA A 205 -19.31 -11.27 0.19
N THR A 206 -19.78 -10.86 1.36
CA THR A 206 -20.91 -9.92 1.51
C THR A 206 -20.43 -8.48 1.65
N SER A 207 -21.33 -7.50 1.53
CA SER A 207 -20.99 -6.08 1.77
C SER A 207 -20.52 -5.80 3.21
N GLN A 208 -20.83 -6.69 4.15
CA GLN A 208 -20.37 -6.64 5.55
C GLN A 208 -19.04 -7.37 5.77
N SER A 209 -18.48 -8.01 4.75
CA SER A 209 -17.24 -8.79 4.87
C SER A 209 -15.98 -7.93 5.05
N THR A 210 -16.06 -6.60 4.89
CA THR A 210 -14.96 -5.67 5.18
C THR A 210 -15.30 -4.68 6.29
N THR A 211 -14.28 -4.24 7.02
CA THR A 211 -14.39 -3.23 8.07
C THR A 211 -13.24 -2.23 7.95
N VAL A 212 -13.39 -1.04 8.50
CA VAL A 212 -12.28 -0.09 8.68
C VAL A 212 -11.77 -0.26 10.09
N THR A 213 -10.46 -0.54 10.22
CA THR A 213 -9.80 -0.60 11.52
C THR A 213 -8.36 -0.16 11.38
N ARG A 214 -7.77 0.34 12.47
CA ARG A 214 -6.33 0.58 12.58
C ARG A 214 -5.59 -0.49 13.36
N GLY A 215 -6.28 -1.47 13.95
CA GLY A 215 -5.68 -2.50 14.81
C GLY A 215 -4.52 -3.23 14.13
N LEU A 216 -4.69 -3.67 12.89
CA LEU A 216 -3.66 -4.50 12.22
C LEU A 216 -2.53 -3.67 11.58
N THR A 217 -2.75 -2.38 11.33
CA THR A 217 -1.89 -1.56 10.46
C THR A 217 -1.40 -0.27 11.08
N GLY A 218 -1.90 0.12 12.26
CA GLY A 218 -1.58 1.37 12.96
C GLY A 218 -2.10 2.65 12.25
N ARG A 219 -2.75 2.49 11.09
CA ARG A 219 -3.45 3.52 10.33
C ARG A 219 -4.81 2.97 9.91
N PRO A 220 -5.88 3.79 9.92
CA PRO A 220 -7.19 3.35 9.42
C PRO A 220 -7.07 2.77 8.02
N ALA A 221 -7.43 1.50 7.86
CA ALA A 221 -7.42 0.80 6.59
C ALA A 221 -8.65 -0.10 6.49
N ARG A 222 -9.20 -0.22 5.27
CA ARG A 222 -10.28 -1.16 5.00
C ARG A 222 -9.72 -2.53 4.65
N MET A 223 -10.19 -3.55 5.35
CA MET A 223 -9.76 -4.94 5.18
C MET A 223 -10.89 -5.92 5.47
N PHE A 224 -10.74 -7.17 5.04
CA PHE A 224 -11.69 -8.23 5.38
C PHE A 224 -11.76 -8.45 6.89
N ARG A 225 -12.97 -8.70 7.40
CA ARG A 225 -13.18 -9.19 8.76
C ARG A 225 -12.61 -10.61 8.86
N ASN A 226 -11.83 -10.88 9.89
CA ASN A 226 -11.26 -12.19 10.19
C ASN A 226 -11.01 -12.31 11.70
N ALA A 227 -10.56 -13.49 12.16
CA ALA A 227 -10.37 -13.74 13.59
C ALA A 227 -9.46 -12.70 14.26
N LEU A 228 -8.37 -12.29 13.59
CA LEU A 228 -7.47 -11.28 14.12
C LEU A 228 -8.10 -9.88 14.18
N VAL A 229 -8.91 -9.50 13.18
CA VAL A 229 -9.66 -8.25 13.20
C VAL A 229 -10.69 -8.24 14.33
N GLU A 230 -11.44 -9.33 14.54
CA GLU A 230 -12.43 -9.38 15.64
C GLU A 230 -11.79 -9.29 17.02
N VAL A 231 -10.57 -9.82 17.18
CA VAL A 231 -9.80 -9.70 18.43
C VAL A 231 -9.32 -8.28 18.66
N LEU A 232 -8.85 -7.58 17.63
CA LEU A 232 -8.11 -6.33 17.77
C LEU A 232 -8.94 -5.06 17.54
N GLN A 233 -10.00 -5.12 16.73
CA GLN A 233 -10.82 -3.95 16.40
C GLN A 233 -11.44 -3.28 17.65
N PRO A 234 -11.95 -4.01 18.65
CA PRO A 234 -12.47 -3.40 19.88
C PRO A 234 -11.43 -2.63 20.71
N TYR A 235 -10.14 -2.86 20.45
CA TYR A 235 -9.02 -2.29 21.18
C TYR A 235 -8.10 -1.47 20.27
N GLU A 236 -8.61 -0.98 19.13
CA GLU A 236 -7.80 -0.29 18.15
C GLU A 236 -7.24 1.04 18.68
N GLU A 237 -7.80 1.57 19.78
CA GLU A 237 -7.23 2.67 20.54
C GLU A 237 -5.79 2.41 20.97
N LEU A 238 -5.47 1.16 21.30
CA LEU A 238 -4.13 0.73 21.74
C LEU A 238 -3.13 0.56 20.58
N ALA A 239 -3.58 0.65 19.33
CA ALA A 239 -2.70 0.44 18.19
C ALA A 239 -1.60 1.52 18.13
N ALA A 240 -0.37 1.07 17.95
CA ALA A 240 0.81 1.92 17.78
C ALA A 240 0.86 2.56 16.39
N SER A 241 1.91 3.35 16.13
CA SER A 241 2.21 3.86 14.79
C SER A 241 2.32 2.71 13.77
N SER A 242 1.95 2.95 12.50
CA SER A 242 1.91 1.92 11.45
C SER A 242 3.16 1.04 11.37
N PRO A 243 4.39 1.60 11.36
CA PRO A 243 5.59 0.79 11.31
C PRO A 243 5.75 -0.15 12.51
N ARG A 244 5.56 0.38 13.74
CA ARG A 244 5.70 -0.43 14.95
C ARG A 244 4.57 -1.45 15.09
N GLN A 245 3.36 -1.07 14.70
CA GLN A 245 2.21 -1.97 14.69
C GLN A 245 2.44 -3.17 13.77
N ARG A 246 2.93 -2.93 12.55
CA ARG A 246 3.29 -4.00 11.61
C ARG A 246 4.45 -4.86 12.11
N HIS A 247 5.45 -4.25 12.75
CA HIS A 247 6.58 -4.97 13.33
C HIS A 247 6.11 -5.99 14.38
N ARG A 248 5.21 -5.58 15.27
CA ARG A 248 4.67 -6.41 16.34
C ARG A 248 4.00 -7.70 15.88
N MET A 249 3.31 -7.66 14.73
CA MET A 249 2.54 -8.79 14.18
C MET A 249 3.29 -9.50 13.05
N ARG A 250 4.57 -9.20 12.84
CA ARG A 250 5.36 -9.74 11.73
C ARG A 250 5.40 -11.26 11.75
N ASP A 251 5.62 -11.86 12.92
CA ASP A 251 5.63 -13.31 13.17
C ASP A 251 4.30 -13.98 12.80
N ILE A 252 3.18 -13.35 13.17
CA ILE A 252 1.82 -13.78 12.84
C ILE A 252 1.59 -13.72 11.32
N PHE A 253 1.91 -12.58 10.69
CA PHE A 253 1.70 -12.39 9.25
C PHE A 253 2.56 -13.32 8.38
N GLN A 254 3.76 -13.68 8.84
CA GLN A 254 4.64 -14.64 8.17
C GLN A 254 4.02 -16.04 8.02
N ARG A 255 3.04 -16.40 8.86
CA ARG A 255 2.32 -17.69 8.74
C ARG A 255 1.38 -17.76 7.55
N LYS A 256 1.07 -16.62 6.91
CA LYS A 256 0.23 -16.53 5.69
C LYS A 256 -1.14 -17.23 5.83
N GLN A 257 -1.74 -17.16 7.01
CA GLN A 257 -3.07 -17.72 7.27
C GLN A 257 -4.14 -16.62 7.18
N ALA A 258 -5.18 -16.82 6.36
CA ALA A 258 -6.20 -15.81 6.06
C ALA A 258 -6.83 -15.18 7.32
N GLN A 259 -7.06 -16.01 8.34
CA GLN A 259 -7.68 -15.63 9.60
C GLN A 259 -6.81 -14.69 10.46
N TYR A 260 -5.51 -14.58 10.15
CA TYR A 260 -4.53 -13.81 10.92
C TYR A 260 -3.73 -12.82 10.06
N MET A 261 -4.24 -12.39 8.92
CA MET A 261 -3.58 -11.44 8.02
C MET A 261 -4.38 -10.16 7.81
N ALA A 262 -3.70 -9.05 7.53
CA ALA A 262 -4.34 -7.86 7.01
C ALA A 262 -4.68 -8.06 5.52
N LEU A 263 -5.92 -8.46 5.23
CA LEU A 263 -6.42 -8.68 3.87
C LEU A 263 -7.09 -7.40 3.35
N LEU A 264 -6.31 -6.44 2.85
CA LEU A 264 -6.85 -5.13 2.44
C LEU A 264 -7.79 -5.26 1.24
N ALA A 265 -8.94 -4.61 1.31
CA ALA A 265 -9.94 -4.63 0.25
C ALA A 265 -10.93 -3.47 0.37
N GLY A 266 -11.30 -2.88 -0.76
CA GLY A 266 -12.42 -1.94 -0.88
C GLY A 266 -13.76 -2.68 -0.87
N GLN A 267 -14.88 -1.96 -0.72
CA GLN A 267 -16.22 -2.55 -0.61
C GLN A 267 -16.69 -3.28 -1.88
N SER A 268 -16.07 -2.99 -3.02
CA SER A 268 -16.34 -3.63 -4.32
C SER A 268 -15.68 -5.01 -4.47
N HIS A 269 -15.05 -5.56 -3.43
CA HIS A 269 -14.32 -6.84 -3.47
C HIS A 269 -15.14 -8.03 -4.00
N ARG A 270 -16.46 -8.01 -3.83
CA ARG A 270 -17.39 -9.04 -4.32
C ARG A 270 -17.46 -9.14 -5.85
N MET A 271 -17.04 -8.08 -6.54
CA MET A 271 -16.98 -8.04 -7.99
C MET A 271 -15.65 -8.58 -8.50
N CYS A 272 -14.66 -8.81 -7.65
CA CYS A 272 -13.36 -9.36 -8.06
C CYS A 272 -13.40 -10.89 -8.03
N ASP A 273 -12.63 -11.57 -8.89
CA ASP A 273 -12.45 -13.02 -8.82
C ASP A 273 -10.94 -13.34 -8.74
N ALA A 274 -10.60 -14.34 -7.92
CA ALA A 274 -9.26 -14.92 -7.94
C ALA A 274 -9.05 -15.49 -9.36
N HIS A 275 -7.94 -15.16 -10.01
CA HIS A 275 -7.63 -15.58 -11.38
C HIS A 275 -8.25 -14.74 -12.51
N THR A 276 -8.89 -13.60 -12.22
CA THR A 276 -9.22 -12.63 -13.29
C THR A 276 -7.93 -12.10 -13.93
N THR A 277 -7.84 -12.07 -15.26
CA THR A 277 -6.68 -11.48 -15.95
C THR A 277 -6.71 -9.94 -15.86
N VAL A 278 -5.54 -9.29 -15.97
CA VAL A 278 -5.44 -7.83 -16.08
C VAL A 278 -6.31 -7.30 -17.23
N GLU A 279 -6.30 -7.97 -18.38
CA GLU A 279 -7.13 -7.60 -19.54
C GLU A 279 -8.62 -7.58 -19.18
N ALA A 280 -9.11 -8.62 -18.52
CA ALA A 280 -10.52 -8.73 -18.13
C ALA A 280 -10.91 -7.67 -17.08
N VAL A 281 -10.03 -7.36 -16.13
CA VAL A 281 -10.23 -6.26 -15.17
C VAL A 281 -10.35 -4.93 -15.93
N LEU A 282 -9.43 -4.65 -16.86
CA LEU A 282 -9.42 -3.40 -17.61
C LEU A 282 -10.66 -3.28 -18.48
N ARG A 283 -11.05 -4.33 -19.22
CA ARG A 283 -12.24 -4.33 -20.07
C ARG A 283 -13.49 -3.91 -19.28
N ARG A 284 -13.72 -4.51 -18.11
CA ARG A 284 -14.86 -4.18 -17.24
C ARG A 284 -14.86 -2.74 -16.73
N LEU A 285 -13.70 -2.11 -16.58
CA LEU A 285 -13.58 -0.76 -16.02
C LEU A 285 -13.83 0.35 -17.05
N VAL A 286 -13.88 0.03 -18.34
CA VAL A 286 -14.13 1.00 -19.41
C VAL A 286 -15.40 0.73 -20.23
N GLU A 287 -16.05 -0.43 -20.04
CA GLU A 287 -17.46 -0.68 -20.44
C GLU A 287 -18.44 0.05 -19.52
#